data_AF-A0A410W6P6-F1
#
_entry.id   AF-A0A410W6P6-F1
#
_cell.length_a   1.000
_cell.length_b   1.000
_cell.length_c   1.000
_cell.angle_alpha   90.00
_cell.angle_beta   90.00
_cell.angle_gamma   90.00
#
_symmetry.space_group_name_H-M   'P 1'
#
loop_
_entity.id
_entity.type
_entity.pdbx_description
1 polymer ?
#
loop_
_entity_poly.entity_id
_entity_poly.type
_entity_poly.pdbx_seq_one_letter_code
_entity_poly.pdbx_strand_id
1 'polypeptide(L)'
;MALHDGVVGLPRSADEPGCGGVALNLDVQKGTAGKQRIKQFYTPATSSVLNGDGTTNLPGSHPDGRSQFVEYSRRVVELELAIHDRLSLCPMPDAEWAAYALDQNINDTGILLDQTLADAAVALDDQNRSVTFARARELTGLENPNSPIQLKEWLTTHGCHIDSLAKTDVEAALDSATGKIEEVLELRGDLAKSSVKKHQAVYKLAGADGRARGLIQFYGAGTHRQVRRTPRPSPKPAPKLPA
;
A
#
# COMPACT_ATOMS: atom_id res chain seq x y z
N MET A 1 23.73 2.62 -0.80
CA MET A 1 23.49 3.40 0.43
C MET A 1 22.33 2.83 1.25
N ALA A 2 21.08 2.81 0.74
CA ALA A 2 19.93 2.29 1.49
C ALA A 2 20.05 0.84 2.03
N LEU A 3 20.81 -0.02 1.34
CA LEU A 3 21.17 -1.36 1.83
C LEU A 3 22.07 -1.30 3.07
N HIS A 4 23.09 -0.45 3.01
CA HIS A 4 24.09 -0.27 4.07
C HIS A 4 23.45 0.31 5.32
N ASP A 5 22.60 1.33 5.14
CA ASP A 5 21.77 1.91 6.19
C ASP A 5 20.94 0.84 6.91
N GLY A 6 20.32 -0.07 6.15
CA GLY A 6 19.54 -1.18 6.71
C GLY A 6 20.36 -2.17 7.53
N VAL A 7 21.61 -2.44 7.14
CA VAL A 7 22.52 -3.34 7.88
C VAL A 7 23.03 -2.72 9.17
N VAL A 8 23.32 -1.42 9.16
CA VAL A 8 23.78 -0.69 10.36
C VAL A 8 22.62 -0.17 11.23
N GLY A 9 21.38 -0.49 10.87
CA GLY A 9 20.19 -0.13 11.64
C GLY A 9 19.81 1.35 11.59
N LEU A 10 20.25 2.08 10.56
CA LEU A 10 19.89 3.48 10.36
C LEU A 10 18.41 3.62 9.91
N PRO A 11 17.72 4.71 10.30
CA PRO A 11 16.35 4.95 9.88
C PRO A 11 16.21 5.07 8.37
N ARG A 12 15.21 4.37 7.81
CA ARG A 12 15.04 4.16 6.36
C ARG A 12 14.34 5.32 5.64
N SER A 13 13.64 6.18 6.37
CA SER A 13 12.93 7.31 5.78
C SER A 13 13.73 8.59 5.95
N ALA A 14 13.96 9.25 4.82
CA ALA A 14 14.63 10.54 4.79
C ALA A 14 13.76 11.70 5.34
N ASP A 15 12.52 11.43 5.75
CA ASP A 15 11.60 12.40 6.38
C ASP A 15 11.20 12.02 7.81
N GLU A 16 11.72 10.91 8.33
CA GLU A 16 11.59 10.59 9.75
C GLU A 16 12.59 11.43 10.57
N PRO A 17 12.21 11.89 11.78
CA PRO A 17 13.18 12.32 12.78
C PRO A 17 14.19 11.19 12.98
N GLY A 18 15.45 11.40 12.60
CA GLY A 18 16.49 10.36 12.63
C GLY A 18 17.00 9.89 11.27
N CYS A 19 16.76 10.60 10.16
CA CYS A 19 17.41 10.28 8.88
C CYS A 19 18.92 10.03 9.03
N GLY A 20 19.55 9.28 8.10
CA GLY A 20 20.97 8.94 8.17
C GLY A 20 21.88 10.16 8.45
N GLY A 21 21.53 11.34 7.93
CA GLY A 21 22.23 12.59 8.26
C GLY A 21 22.11 13.04 9.72
N VAL A 22 20.93 12.95 10.33
CA VAL A 22 20.73 13.28 11.75
C VAL A 22 21.36 12.21 12.65
N ALA A 23 21.15 10.94 12.32
CA ALA A 23 21.67 9.82 13.10
C ALA A 23 23.21 9.74 13.07
N LEU A 24 23.84 10.12 11.95
CA LEU A 24 25.30 10.19 11.81
C LEU A 24 25.87 11.58 12.15
N ASN A 25 25.03 12.51 12.61
CA ASN A 25 25.41 13.88 12.98
C ASN A 25 26.20 14.61 11.88
N LEU A 26 25.65 14.64 10.67
CA LEU A 26 26.23 15.30 9.50
C LEU A 26 25.81 16.78 9.42
N ASP A 27 26.70 17.64 8.94
CA ASP A 27 26.40 19.07 8.73
C ASP A 27 25.44 19.29 7.56
N VAL A 28 25.48 18.39 6.59
CA VAL A 28 24.54 18.36 5.47
C VAL A 28 23.28 17.64 5.92
N GLN A 29 22.13 18.29 5.74
CA GLN A 29 20.82 17.74 6.07
C GLN A 29 19.85 17.91 4.91
N LYS A 30 18.88 17.01 4.84
CA LYS A 30 17.83 17.05 3.83
C LYS A 30 16.74 18.06 4.20
N GLY A 31 16.39 18.96 3.28
CA GLY A 31 15.25 19.86 3.45
C GLY A 31 13.90 19.17 3.17
N THR A 32 12.81 19.68 3.76
CA THR A 32 11.45 19.10 3.60
C THR A 32 10.75 19.52 2.29
N ALA A 33 11.27 20.54 1.60
CA ALA A 33 10.68 21.10 0.38
C ALA A 33 10.69 20.16 -0.82
N GLY A 34 11.58 19.16 -0.84
CA GLY A 34 11.76 18.26 -1.98
C GLY A 34 10.52 17.43 -2.32
N LYS A 35 9.79 16.95 -1.31
CA LYS A 35 8.54 16.19 -1.52
C LYS A 35 7.49 16.98 -2.28
N GLN A 36 7.32 18.25 -1.93
CA GLN A 36 6.37 19.14 -2.59
C GLN A 36 6.76 19.37 -4.05
N ARG A 37 8.06 19.53 -4.32
CA ARG A 37 8.59 19.72 -5.68
C ARG A 37 8.49 18.45 -6.54
N ILE A 38 8.75 17.27 -5.99
CA ILE A 38 8.52 15.98 -6.68
C ILE A 38 7.04 15.85 -7.06
N LYS A 39 6.14 16.14 -6.12
CA LYS A 39 4.70 16.14 -6.37
C LYS A 39 4.31 17.16 -7.44
N GLN A 40 4.92 18.35 -7.42
CA GLN A 40 4.64 19.42 -8.37
C GLN A 40 5.05 19.05 -9.80
N PHE A 41 6.24 18.47 -10.03
CA PHE A 41 6.76 18.30 -11.39
C PHE A 41 6.59 16.88 -11.97
N TYR A 42 6.49 15.85 -11.12
CA TYR A 42 6.57 14.45 -11.56
C TYR A 42 5.37 13.60 -11.16
N THR A 43 4.41 14.15 -10.42
CA THR A 43 3.14 13.47 -10.16
C THR A 43 2.08 14.05 -11.10
N PRO A 44 1.26 13.21 -11.76
CA PRO A 44 0.15 13.70 -12.55
C PRO A 44 -0.75 14.64 -11.74
N ALA A 45 -0.98 15.84 -12.25
CA ALA A 45 -1.81 16.85 -11.65
C ALA A 45 -3.18 16.90 -12.34
N THR A 46 -4.20 17.33 -11.59
CA THR A 46 -5.51 17.64 -12.18
C THR A 46 -5.34 18.74 -13.23
N SER A 47 -6.01 18.59 -14.38
CA SER A 47 -6.03 19.59 -15.44
C SER A 47 -6.49 20.92 -14.87
N SER A 48 -5.72 21.97 -15.12
CA SER A 48 -6.06 23.33 -14.73
C SER A 48 -5.49 24.32 -15.74
N VAL A 49 -6.07 25.53 -15.77
CA VAL A 49 -5.58 26.65 -16.59
C VAL A 49 -4.10 26.95 -16.33
N LEU A 50 -3.64 26.72 -15.08
CA LEU A 50 -2.25 26.92 -14.66
C LEU A 50 -1.27 25.89 -15.27
N ASN A 51 -1.78 24.73 -15.70
CA ASN A 51 -1.02 23.63 -16.29
C ASN A 51 -1.28 23.50 -17.81
N GLY A 52 -1.93 24.50 -18.42
CA GLY A 52 -2.33 24.46 -19.83
C GLY A 52 -3.30 23.32 -20.15
N ASP A 53 -4.18 22.98 -19.21
CA ASP A 53 -5.12 21.85 -19.27
C ASP A 53 -4.45 20.47 -19.43
N GLY A 54 -3.13 20.40 -19.24
CA GLY A 54 -2.36 19.16 -19.23
C GLY A 54 -2.41 18.42 -17.90
N THR A 55 -1.86 17.21 -17.90
CA THR A 55 -1.76 16.33 -16.71
C THR A 55 -0.42 16.46 -15.98
N THR A 56 0.49 17.32 -16.42
CA THR A 56 1.81 17.52 -15.80
C THR A 56 2.21 19.00 -15.82
N ASN A 57 2.91 19.44 -14.77
CA ASN A 57 3.41 20.81 -14.71
C ASN A 57 4.75 20.88 -15.44
N LEU A 58 4.79 21.59 -16.57
CA LEU A 58 6.01 21.71 -17.34
C LEU A 58 7.06 22.51 -16.54
N PRO A 59 8.35 22.10 -16.57
CA PRO A 59 9.41 22.83 -15.89
C PRO A 59 9.55 24.30 -16.34
N GLY A 60 9.10 24.62 -17.57
CA GLY A 60 9.07 25.99 -18.10
C GLY A 60 7.98 26.87 -17.48
N SER A 61 6.90 26.29 -16.95
CA SER A 61 5.80 27.03 -16.31
C SER A 61 6.12 27.48 -14.88
N HIS A 62 7.14 26.87 -14.25
CA HIS A 62 7.58 27.19 -12.89
C HIS A 62 9.12 27.17 -12.77
N PRO A 63 9.82 28.14 -13.38
CA PRO A 63 11.29 28.16 -13.43
C PRO A 63 11.93 28.22 -12.04
N ASP A 64 11.39 29.03 -11.12
CA ASP A 64 11.90 29.15 -9.75
C ASP A 64 11.75 27.84 -8.97
N GLY A 65 10.59 27.17 -9.12
CA GLY A 65 10.35 25.87 -8.51
C GLY A 65 11.30 24.79 -9.04
N ARG A 66 11.63 24.85 -10.34
CA ARG A 66 12.60 23.95 -10.97
C ARG A 66 14.01 24.19 -10.43
N SER A 67 14.45 25.44 -10.37
CA SER A 67 15.78 25.80 -9.83
C SER A 67 15.94 25.35 -8.38
N GLN A 68 14.93 25.58 -7.55
CA GLN A 68 14.92 25.10 -6.16
C GLN A 68 14.95 23.56 -6.07
N PHE A 69 14.28 22.86 -7.00
CA PHE A 69 14.33 21.40 -7.03
C PHE A 69 15.72 20.87 -7.41
N VAL A 70 16.38 21.50 -8.39
CA VAL A 70 17.77 21.15 -8.77
C VAL A 70 18.72 21.34 -7.58
N GLU A 71 18.60 22.46 -6.86
CA GLU A 71 19.43 22.73 -5.68
C GLU A 71 19.17 21.72 -4.56
N TYR A 72 17.90 21.39 -4.31
CA TYR A 72 17.54 20.34 -3.39
C TYR A 72 18.13 18.98 -3.80
N SER A 73 18.07 18.60 -5.08
CA SER A 73 18.65 17.34 -5.58
C SER A 73 20.16 17.31 -5.39
N ARG A 74 20.86 18.42 -5.62
CA ARG A 74 22.29 18.56 -5.35
C ARG A 74 22.59 18.31 -3.87
N ARG A 75 21.82 18.93 -2.97
CA ARG A 75 21.97 18.76 -1.52
C ARG A 75 21.74 17.33 -1.06
N VAL A 76 20.80 16.61 -1.68
CA VAL A 76 20.57 15.18 -1.42
C VAL A 76 21.79 14.35 -1.84
N VAL A 77 22.41 14.63 -2.99
CA VAL A 77 23.64 13.93 -3.41
C VAL A 77 24.80 14.19 -2.44
N GLU A 78 24.99 15.44 -2.01
CA GLU A 78 26.00 15.78 -1.00
C GLU A 78 25.80 15.02 0.32
N LEU A 79 24.54 14.91 0.77
CA LEU A 79 24.18 14.13 1.95
C LEU A 79 24.50 12.64 1.77
N GLU A 80 24.11 12.05 0.64
CA GLU A 80 24.32 10.63 0.36
C GLU A 80 25.81 10.28 0.31
N LEU A 81 26.64 11.15 -0.26
CA LEU A 81 28.10 11.01 -0.26
C LEU A 81 28.66 11.11 1.17
N ALA A 82 28.21 12.07 1.97
CA ALA A 82 28.66 12.20 3.35
C ALA A 82 28.25 11.01 4.22
N ILE A 83 27.06 10.44 4.00
CA ILE A 83 26.63 9.18 4.63
C ILE A 83 27.54 8.04 4.17
N HIS A 84 27.80 7.91 2.87
CA HIS A 84 28.68 6.89 2.33
C HIS A 84 30.09 6.95 2.95
N ASP A 85 30.67 8.14 3.04
CA ASP A 85 32.00 8.35 3.64
C ASP A 85 32.02 7.94 5.12
N ARG A 86 30.98 8.28 5.89
CA ARG A 86 30.87 7.82 7.29
C ARG A 86 30.73 6.31 7.42
N LEU A 87 29.93 5.71 6.53
CA LEU A 87 29.68 4.29 6.56
C LEU A 87 30.85 3.46 5.99
N SER A 88 31.80 4.08 5.29
CA SER A 88 33.03 3.40 4.81
C SER A 88 33.82 2.71 5.93
N LEU A 89 33.68 3.17 7.18
CA LEU A 89 34.27 2.58 8.38
C LEU A 89 33.66 1.21 8.76
N CYS A 90 32.47 0.89 8.24
CA CYS A 90 31.76 -0.36 8.47
C CYS A 90 31.52 -1.05 7.12
N PRO A 91 32.52 -1.73 6.53
CA PRO A 91 32.36 -2.32 5.21
C PRO A 91 31.25 -3.37 5.19
N MET A 92 30.46 -3.35 4.11
CA MET A 92 29.38 -4.31 3.89
C MET A 92 29.94 -5.70 3.56
N PRO A 93 29.47 -6.77 4.23
CA PRO A 93 29.86 -8.13 3.87
C PRO A 93 29.42 -8.49 2.43
N ASP A 94 30.27 -9.19 1.69
CA ASP A 94 29.96 -9.63 0.32
C ASP A 94 28.69 -10.49 0.23
N ALA A 95 28.41 -11.28 1.28
CA ALA A 95 27.21 -12.10 1.37
C ALA A 95 25.93 -11.26 1.33
N GLU A 96 25.93 -10.06 1.91
CA GLU A 96 24.78 -9.15 1.88
C GLU A 96 24.58 -8.53 0.50
N TRP A 97 25.67 -8.21 -0.20
CA TRP A 97 25.59 -7.77 -1.60
C TRP A 97 25.04 -8.85 -2.51
N ALA A 98 25.49 -10.09 -2.32
CA ALA A 98 24.98 -11.24 -3.07
C ALA A 98 23.49 -11.49 -2.79
N ALA A 99 23.08 -11.41 -1.53
CA ALA A 99 21.68 -11.56 -1.12
C ALA A 99 20.80 -10.44 -1.69
N TYR A 100 21.26 -9.19 -1.65
CA TYR A 100 20.57 -8.06 -2.26
C TYR A 100 20.43 -8.22 -3.78
N ALA A 101 21.51 -8.59 -4.47
CA ALA A 101 21.48 -8.79 -5.92
C ALA A 101 20.50 -9.90 -6.32
N LEU A 102 20.46 -11.00 -5.55
CA LEU A 102 19.48 -12.07 -5.74
C LEU A 102 18.04 -11.58 -5.52
N ASP A 103 17.79 -10.79 -4.47
CA ASP A 103 16.48 -10.20 -4.20
C ASP A 103 16.02 -9.29 -5.35
N GLN A 104 16.92 -8.43 -5.87
CA GLN A 104 16.61 -7.58 -7.02
C GLN A 104 16.31 -8.41 -8.27
N ASN A 105 17.10 -9.45 -8.55
CA ASN A 105 16.85 -10.34 -9.68
C ASN A 105 15.48 -11.05 -9.55
N ILE A 106 15.11 -11.51 -8.36
CA ILE A 106 13.78 -12.09 -8.11
C ILE A 106 12.66 -11.07 -8.36
N ASN A 107 12.83 -9.83 -7.88
CA ASN A 107 11.86 -8.74 -8.07
C ASN A 107 11.70 -8.35 -9.54
N ASP A 108 12.80 -8.25 -10.28
CA ASP A 108 12.84 -7.87 -11.69
C ASP A 108 12.32 -8.98 -12.59
N THR A 109 12.62 -10.24 -12.24
CA THR A 109 12.01 -11.42 -12.85
C THR A 109 10.50 -11.33 -12.64
N GLY A 110 10.04 -11.21 -11.39
CA GLY A 110 8.62 -11.14 -11.06
C GLY A 110 7.90 -12.49 -11.12
N ILE A 111 6.61 -12.48 -10.81
CA ILE A 111 5.75 -13.66 -10.74
C ILE A 111 4.71 -13.57 -11.85
N LEU A 112 4.63 -14.61 -12.70
CA LEU A 112 3.59 -14.71 -13.73
C LEU A 112 2.23 -14.91 -13.06
N LEU A 113 1.28 -14.07 -13.45
CA LEU A 113 -0.09 -14.15 -12.97
C LEU A 113 -0.96 -14.82 -14.01
N ASP A 114 -1.80 -15.76 -13.56
CA ASP A 114 -2.89 -16.28 -14.39
C ASP A 114 -3.98 -15.21 -14.48
N GLN A 115 -3.95 -14.47 -15.58
CA GLN A 115 -4.90 -13.38 -15.83
C GLN A 115 -6.33 -13.91 -15.99
N THR A 116 -6.51 -15.07 -16.63
CA THR A 116 -7.83 -15.67 -16.83
C THR A 116 -8.47 -16.01 -15.49
N LEU A 117 -7.73 -16.64 -14.58
CA LEU A 117 -8.24 -16.95 -13.24
C LEU A 117 -8.52 -15.68 -12.43
N ALA A 118 -7.65 -14.67 -12.54
CA ALA A 118 -7.83 -13.39 -11.84
C ALA A 118 -9.08 -12.65 -12.33
N ASP A 119 -9.30 -12.58 -13.65
CA ASP A 119 -10.46 -11.92 -14.25
C ASP A 119 -11.76 -12.64 -13.88
N ALA A 120 -11.76 -13.97 -13.93
CA ALA A 120 -12.90 -14.77 -13.50
C ALA A 120 -13.23 -14.54 -12.02
N ALA A 121 -12.21 -14.44 -11.15
CA ALA A 121 -12.41 -14.17 -9.73
C ALA A 121 -12.97 -12.76 -9.47
N VAL A 122 -12.53 -11.75 -10.22
CA VAL A 122 -13.07 -10.39 -10.13
C VAL A 122 -14.52 -10.35 -10.62
N ALA A 123 -14.82 -10.98 -11.75
CA ALA A 123 -16.18 -11.03 -12.30
C ALA A 123 -17.17 -11.73 -11.36
N LEU A 124 -16.74 -12.86 -10.75
CA LEU A 124 -17.57 -13.59 -9.79
C LEU A 124 -17.81 -12.78 -8.51
N ASP A 125 -16.81 -12.03 -8.04
CA ASP A 125 -17.00 -11.15 -6.88
C ASP A 125 -17.93 -9.98 -7.19
N ASP A 126 -17.81 -9.34 -8.35
CA ASP A 126 -18.70 -8.23 -8.74
C ASP A 126 -20.15 -8.73 -8.82
N GLN A 127 -20.38 -9.92 -9.38
CA GLN A 127 -21.70 -10.55 -9.39
C GLN A 127 -22.21 -10.84 -7.98
N ASN A 128 -21.38 -11.46 -7.14
CA ASN A 128 -21.75 -11.76 -5.76
C ASN A 128 -22.06 -10.48 -4.99
N ARG A 129 -21.23 -9.44 -5.12
CA ARG A 129 -21.41 -8.14 -4.50
C ARG A 129 -22.72 -7.48 -4.95
N SER A 130 -23.06 -7.56 -6.24
CA SER A 130 -24.35 -7.04 -6.74
C SER A 130 -25.54 -7.79 -6.14
N VAL A 131 -25.48 -9.12 -6.06
CA VAL A 131 -26.54 -9.95 -5.46
C VAL A 131 -26.67 -9.67 -3.96
N THR A 132 -25.57 -9.71 -3.21
CA THR A 132 -25.52 -9.43 -1.77
C THR A 132 -26.01 -8.01 -1.47
N PHE A 133 -25.63 -7.02 -2.28
CA PHE A 133 -26.07 -5.64 -2.10
C PHE A 133 -27.57 -5.47 -2.39
N ALA A 134 -28.08 -6.09 -3.45
CA ALA A 134 -29.51 -6.08 -3.76
C ALA A 134 -30.33 -6.74 -2.63
N ARG A 135 -29.88 -7.90 -2.14
CA ARG A 135 -30.52 -8.59 -1.02
C ARG A 135 -30.50 -7.77 0.27
N ALA A 136 -29.36 -7.16 0.59
CA ALA A 136 -29.25 -6.28 1.75
C ALA A 136 -30.18 -5.07 1.64
N ARG A 137 -30.35 -4.52 0.43
CA ARG A 137 -31.29 -3.43 0.15
C ARG A 137 -32.75 -3.86 0.27
N GLU A 138 -33.12 -5.05 -0.20
CA GLU A 138 -34.47 -5.62 -0.01
C GLU A 138 -34.82 -5.81 1.46
N LEU A 139 -33.88 -6.34 2.25
CA LEU A 139 -34.10 -6.58 3.67
C LEU A 139 -34.15 -5.25 4.44
N THR A 140 -33.19 -4.37 4.24
CA THR A 140 -33.07 -3.17 5.07
C THR A 140 -33.93 -2.00 4.59
N GLY A 141 -34.28 -1.95 3.30
CA GLY A 141 -34.92 -0.80 2.67
C GLY A 141 -33.98 0.41 2.50
N LEU A 142 -32.70 0.27 2.85
CA LEU A 142 -31.71 1.35 2.76
C LEU A 142 -31.27 1.57 1.32
N GLU A 143 -31.08 2.84 0.93
CA GLU A 143 -30.50 3.16 -0.37
C GLU A 143 -29.05 2.66 -0.48
N ASN A 144 -28.28 2.74 0.61
CA ASN A 144 -26.91 2.25 0.70
C ASN A 144 -26.69 1.39 1.96
N PRO A 145 -26.98 0.07 1.92
CA PRO A 145 -26.75 -0.85 3.05
C PRO A 145 -25.27 -1.01 3.43
N ASN A 146 -24.33 -0.50 2.63
CA ASN A 146 -22.90 -0.54 2.94
C ASN A 146 -22.44 0.71 3.72
N SER A 147 -23.30 1.69 3.95
CA SER A 147 -23.02 2.86 4.80
C SER A 147 -23.04 2.45 6.27
N PRO A 148 -21.91 2.59 7.01
CA PRO A 148 -21.87 2.18 8.41
C PRO A 148 -22.86 2.91 9.31
N ILE A 149 -23.17 4.17 8.99
CA ILE A 149 -24.10 5.00 9.76
C ILE A 149 -25.54 4.50 9.56
N GLN A 150 -25.98 4.40 8.30
CA GLN A 150 -27.34 3.96 7.96
C GLN A 150 -27.63 2.54 8.48
N LEU A 151 -26.65 1.64 8.39
CA LEU A 151 -26.83 0.26 8.84
C LEU A 151 -26.89 0.16 10.37
N LYS A 152 -26.10 0.93 11.12
CA LYS A 152 -26.18 0.95 12.60
C LYS A 152 -27.52 1.49 13.09
N GLU A 153 -28.01 2.55 12.46
CA GLU A 153 -29.33 3.10 12.77
C GLU A 153 -30.41 2.05 12.53
N TRP A 154 -30.38 1.37 11.38
CA TRP A 154 -31.32 0.31 11.05
C TRP A 154 -31.26 -0.86 12.05
N LEU A 155 -30.07 -1.33 12.42
CA LEU A 155 -29.89 -2.40 13.40
C LEU A 155 -30.46 -2.01 14.76
N THR A 156 -30.22 -0.77 15.20
CA THR A 156 -30.73 -0.26 16.48
C THR A 156 -32.26 -0.22 16.50
N THR A 157 -32.90 0.23 15.41
CA THR A 157 -34.38 0.22 15.28
C THR A 157 -34.96 -1.19 15.32
N HIS A 158 -34.19 -2.20 14.91
CA HIS A 158 -34.61 -3.61 14.92
C HIS A 158 -34.16 -4.37 16.18
N GLY A 159 -33.63 -3.68 17.19
CA GLY A 159 -33.29 -4.27 18.49
C GLY A 159 -31.87 -4.84 18.60
N CYS A 160 -30.99 -4.56 17.63
CA CYS A 160 -29.57 -4.93 17.66
C CYS A 160 -28.71 -3.68 17.87
N HIS A 161 -28.20 -3.49 19.09
CA HIS A 161 -27.30 -2.39 19.40
C HIS A 161 -25.85 -2.82 19.20
N ILE A 162 -25.14 -2.14 18.30
CA ILE A 162 -23.74 -2.44 17.99
C ILE A 162 -22.91 -1.16 17.92
N ASP A 163 -21.82 -1.10 18.67
CA ASP A 163 -20.97 0.09 18.75
C ASP A 163 -20.13 0.28 17.48
N SER A 164 -19.77 -0.81 16.80
CA SER A 164 -18.87 -0.82 15.65
C SER A 164 -19.25 -1.92 14.67
N LEU A 165 -19.03 -1.68 13.38
CA LEU A 165 -19.25 -2.66 12.30
C LEU A 165 -17.91 -3.25 11.82
N ALA A 166 -16.93 -3.32 12.73
CA ALA A 166 -15.69 -4.03 12.48
C ALA A 166 -15.94 -5.53 12.48
N LYS A 167 -15.03 -6.29 11.86
CA LYS A 167 -15.19 -7.73 11.66
C LYS A 167 -15.49 -8.46 12.97
N THR A 168 -14.76 -8.15 14.03
CA THR A 168 -14.90 -8.77 15.36
C THR A 168 -16.27 -8.52 15.98
N ASP A 169 -16.78 -7.31 15.82
CA ASP A 169 -18.03 -6.88 16.44
C ASP A 169 -19.23 -7.48 15.70
N VAL A 170 -19.13 -7.59 14.36
CA VAL A 170 -20.13 -8.27 13.53
C VAL A 170 -20.16 -9.77 13.85
N GLU A 171 -19.00 -10.41 14.02
CA GLU A 171 -18.92 -11.83 14.44
C GLU A 171 -19.55 -12.05 15.82
N ALA A 172 -19.29 -11.16 16.79
CA ALA A 172 -19.93 -11.23 18.11
C ALA A 172 -21.45 -10.96 18.07
N ALA A 173 -21.89 -10.04 17.21
CA ALA A 173 -23.32 -9.75 17.04
C ALA A 173 -24.07 -10.93 16.41
N LEU A 174 -23.43 -11.69 15.52
CA LEU A 174 -24.03 -12.89 14.90
C LEU A 174 -24.37 -13.98 15.92
N ASP A 175 -23.60 -14.14 17.01
CA ASP A 175 -23.88 -15.14 18.05
C ASP A 175 -25.24 -14.94 18.75
N SER A 176 -25.77 -13.72 18.74
CA SER A 176 -27.04 -13.35 19.38
C SER A 176 -28.12 -12.90 18.40
N ALA A 177 -27.77 -12.76 17.12
CA ALA A 177 -28.71 -12.34 16.10
C ALA A 177 -29.64 -13.49 15.70
N THR A 178 -30.83 -13.16 15.20
CA THR A 178 -31.75 -14.18 14.69
C THR A 178 -32.53 -13.62 13.51
N GLY A 179 -32.79 -14.47 12.52
CA GLY A 179 -33.68 -14.16 11.41
C GLY A 179 -33.16 -13.01 10.55
N LYS A 180 -33.94 -11.94 10.42
CA LYS A 180 -33.61 -10.85 9.49
C LYS A 180 -32.32 -10.09 9.85
N ILE A 181 -32.02 -9.99 11.14
CA ILE A 181 -30.82 -9.27 11.62
C ILE A 181 -29.57 -10.08 11.33
N GLU A 182 -29.63 -11.40 11.55
CA GLU A 182 -28.56 -12.35 11.26
C GLU A 182 -28.18 -12.28 9.78
N GLU A 183 -29.16 -12.41 8.88
CA GLU A 183 -28.93 -12.34 7.43
C GLU A 183 -28.29 -11.00 7.02
N VAL A 184 -28.74 -9.87 7.59
CA VAL A 184 -28.15 -8.55 7.29
C VAL A 184 -26.70 -8.44 7.78
N LEU A 185 -26.37 -9.00 8.95
CA LEU A 185 -25.02 -9.02 9.49
C LEU A 185 -24.09 -9.91 8.66
N GLU A 186 -24.56 -11.06 8.18
CA GLU A 186 -23.83 -11.93 7.25
C GLU A 186 -23.53 -11.21 5.93
N LEU A 187 -24.56 -10.62 5.31
CA LEU A 187 -24.43 -9.86 4.06
C LEU A 187 -23.46 -8.68 4.23
N ARG A 188 -23.47 -8.02 5.40
CA ARG A 188 -22.51 -6.96 5.73
C ARG A 188 -21.08 -7.50 5.81
N GLY A 189 -20.89 -8.64 6.46
CA GLY A 189 -19.60 -9.33 6.52
C GLY A 189 -19.04 -9.64 5.14
N ASP A 190 -19.89 -10.11 4.23
CA ASP A 190 -19.55 -10.39 2.84
C ASP A 190 -19.16 -9.14 2.06
N LEU A 191 -19.96 -8.06 2.15
CA LEU A 191 -19.67 -6.79 1.47
C LEU A 191 -18.37 -6.11 1.97
N ALA A 192 -17.95 -6.44 3.19
CA ALA A 192 -16.75 -5.90 3.84
C ALA A 192 -15.46 -6.70 3.53
N LYS A 193 -15.55 -7.86 2.87
CA LYS A 193 -14.37 -8.68 2.55
C LYS A 193 -13.36 -7.91 1.69
N SER A 194 -12.12 -7.80 2.20
CA SER A 194 -11.03 -7.07 1.54
C SER A 194 -10.17 -7.94 0.61
N SER A 195 -10.45 -9.24 0.51
CA SER A 195 -9.69 -10.20 -0.30
C SER A 195 -9.69 -9.85 -1.78
N VAL A 196 -10.75 -9.25 -2.32
CA VAL A 196 -10.89 -9.03 -3.76
C VAL A 196 -10.21 -7.76 -4.26
N LYS A 197 -10.20 -6.69 -3.46
CA LYS A 197 -9.35 -5.51 -3.73
C LYS A 197 -7.89 -5.88 -3.92
N LYS A 198 -7.43 -6.98 -3.31
CA LYS A 198 -6.08 -7.52 -3.52
C LYS A 198 -5.91 -8.15 -4.89
N HIS A 199 -6.87 -8.94 -5.38
CA HIS A 199 -6.82 -9.52 -6.74
C HIS A 199 -6.82 -8.42 -7.79
N GLN A 200 -7.72 -7.44 -7.67
CA GLN A 200 -7.77 -6.27 -8.56
C GLN A 200 -6.45 -5.46 -8.52
N ALA A 201 -5.86 -5.27 -7.33
CA ALA A 201 -4.61 -4.54 -7.21
C ALA A 201 -3.41 -5.33 -7.76
N VAL A 202 -3.38 -6.65 -7.57
CA VAL A 202 -2.37 -7.55 -8.15
C VAL A 202 -2.47 -7.56 -9.67
N TYR A 203 -3.68 -7.55 -10.24
CA TYR A 203 -3.90 -7.41 -11.69
C TYR A 203 -3.34 -6.10 -12.23
N LYS A 204 -3.63 -4.97 -11.55
CA LYS A 204 -3.09 -3.65 -11.94
C LYS A 204 -1.57 -3.54 -11.84
N LEU A 205 -0.90 -4.46 -11.12
CA LEU A 205 0.55 -4.49 -10.99
C LEU A 205 1.22 -5.31 -12.10
N ALA A 206 0.46 -6.12 -12.85
CA ALA A 206 1.03 -6.92 -13.93
C ALA A 206 1.57 -6.01 -15.03
N GLY A 207 2.82 -6.24 -15.45
CA GLY A 207 3.38 -5.62 -16.65
C GLY A 207 2.74 -6.17 -17.93
N ALA A 208 3.19 -5.66 -19.09
CA ALA A 208 2.72 -6.10 -20.40
C ALA A 208 2.97 -7.60 -20.66
N ASP A 209 3.90 -8.22 -19.94
CA ASP A 209 4.22 -9.66 -19.99
C ASP A 209 3.45 -10.49 -18.95
N GLY A 210 2.44 -9.91 -18.29
CA GLY A 210 1.59 -10.58 -17.30
C GLY A 210 2.28 -10.86 -15.97
N ARG A 211 3.48 -10.29 -15.73
CA ARG A 211 4.26 -10.52 -14.51
C ARG A 211 4.15 -9.37 -13.53
N ALA A 212 3.90 -9.70 -12.26
CA ALA A 212 3.96 -8.75 -11.15
C ALA A 212 5.38 -8.66 -10.58
N ARG A 213 5.89 -7.44 -10.44
CA ARG A 213 7.28 -7.12 -10.03
C ARG A 213 7.33 -6.24 -8.79
N GLY A 214 8.48 -6.20 -8.12
CA GLY A 214 8.69 -5.33 -6.96
C GLY A 214 7.84 -5.69 -5.74
N LEU A 215 7.48 -6.97 -5.61
CA LEU A 215 6.59 -7.48 -4.56
C LEU A 215 7.28 -7.71 -3.22
N ILE A 216 8.61 -7.76 -3.19
CA ILE A 216 9.39 -7.97 -1.97
C ILE A 216 10.34 -6.80 -1.74
N GLN A 217 10.59 -6.50 -0.47
CA GLN A 217 11.54 -5.50 -0.02
C GLN A 217 12.61 -6.18 0.79
N PHE A 218 13.84 -6.14 0.29
CA PHE A 218 15.04 -6.45 1.05
C PHE A 218 15.15 -5.54 2.29
N TYR A 219 15.47 -6.11 3.45
CA TYR A 219 15.58 -5.37 4.72
C TYR A 219 14.33 -4.54 5.06
N GLY A 220 13.14 -5.07 4.77
CA GLY A 220 11.88 -4.39 5.04
C GLY A 220 11.50 -4.33 6.54
N ALA A 221 12.04 -5.23 7.35
CA ALA A 221 11.85 -5.27 8.81
C ALA A 221 13.15 -4.94 9.55
N GLY A 222 13.05 -4.33 10.74
CA GLY A 222 14.21 -4.01 11.58
C GLY A 222 15.02 -5.23 12.06
N THR A 223 14.50 -6.44 11.91
CA THR A 223 15.20 -7.72 12.17
C THR A 223 15.87 -8.30 10.92
N HIS A 224 16.13 -7.46 9.92
CA HIS A 224 16.79 -7.81 8.65
C HIS A 224 15.99 -8.79 7.77
N ARG A 225 14.72 -9.00 8.07
CA ARG A 225 13.84 -9.87 7.27
C ARG A 225 13.31 -9.13 6.04
N GLN A 226 13.17 -9.87 4.93
CA GLN A 226 12.40 -9.43 3.78
C GLN A 226 10.94 -9.20 4.16
N VAL A 227 10.32 -8.18 3.58
CA VAL A 227 8.89 -7.87 3.77
C VAL A 227 8.21 -7.74 2.42
N ARG A 228 6.96 -8.20 2.31
CA ARG A 228 6.16 -8.04 1.08
C ARG A 228 5.67 -6.61 0.93
N ARG A 229 5.84 -6.01 -0.25
CA ARG A 229 5.25 -4.72 -0.64
C ARG A 229 3.79 -4.90 -1.04
N THR A 230 2.98 -3.87 -0.84
CA THR A 230 1.59 -3.83 -1.30
C THR A 230 1.51 -3.62 -2.82
N PRO A 231 0.55 -4.26 -3.51
CA PRO A 231 -0.54 -5.09 -2.99
C PRO A 231 -0.10 -6.51 -2.57
N ARG A 232 -0.59 -6.96 -1.41
CA ARG A 232 -0.14 -8.22 -0.79
C ARG A 232 -0.88 -9.41 -1.41
N PRO A 233 -0.21 -10.35 -2.09
CA PRO A 233 -0.77 -11.69 -2.26
C PRO A 233 -0.86 -12.34 -0.88
N SER A 234 -2.07 -12.77 -0.49
CA SER A 234 -2.30 -13.47 0.78
C SER A 234 -1.40 -14.70 0.85
N PRO A 235 -0.82 -15.05 2.01
CA PRO A 235 -0.29 -16.39 2.18
C PRO A 235 -1.42 -17.38 1.87
N LYS A 236 -1.16 -18.38 1.01
CA LYS A 236 -2.08 -19.52 0.94
C LYS A 236 -2.15 -20.10 2.35
N PRO A 237 -3.36 -20.39 2.89
CA PRO A 237 -3.45 -21.08 4.16
C PRO A 237 -2.61 -22.36 4.08
N ALA A 238 -1.78 -22.60 5.09
CA ALA A 238 -0.98 -23.82 5.14
C ALA A 238 -1.92 -25.03 5.02
N PRO A 239 -1.60 -26.05 4.20
CA PRO A 239 -2.40 -27.26 4.14
C PRO A 239 -2.49 -27.84 5.55
N LYS A 240 -3.70 -28.06 6.05
CA LYS A 240 -3.92 -28.84 7.26
C LYS A 240 -3.52 -30.27 6.89
N LEU A 241 -2.33 -30.69 7.29
CA LEU A 241 -1.94 -32.09 7.20
C LEU A 241 -2.92 -32.88 8.07
N PRO A 242 -3.55 -33.96 7.54
CA PRO A 242 -4.33 -34.85 8.37
C PRO A 242 -3.42 -35.45 9.46
N ALA A 243 -3.94 -35.52 10.68
CA ALA A 243 -3.31 -36.23 11.79
C ALA A 243 -3.29 -37.74 11.52
#